data_AF-A0A1C3CXG9-F1
#
_entry.id   AF-A0A1C3CXG9-F1
#
_cell.length_a   1.000
_cell.length_b   1.000
_cell.length_c   1.000
_cell.angle_alpha   90.00
_cell.angle_beta   90.00
_cell.angle_gamma   90.00
#
_symmetry.space_group_name_H-M   'P 1'
#
loop_
_entity.id
_entity.type
_entity.pdbx_description
1 polymer ?
#
loop_
_entity_poly.entity_id
_entity_poly.type
_entity_poly.pdbx_seq_one_letter_code
_entity_poly.pdbx_strand_id
1 'polypeptide(L)'
;MIGFCDILPSHKTLHDRLTAKGYISGGLSTLSSSERKKLISLYMAEQILPLNLKAKEQQLYVNKKTRQALTNTNKNLRTQIDELESQLHQNTETLIDIIEEVKLRTNLKVDHLLAPHLLKKYLSFK
;
A
#
# COMPACT_ATOMS: atom_id res chain seq x y z
N MET A 1 -10.72 8.85 -19.07
CA MET A 1 -10.00 8.65 -17.79
C MET A 1 -11.01 8.16 -16.78
N ILE A 2 -11.18 6.83 -16.64
CA ILE A 2 -12.11 6.26 -15.65
C ILE A 2 -11.41 6.36 -14.31
N GLY A 3 -11.81 7.35 -13.50
CA GLY A 3 -11.24 7.54 -12.18
C GLY A 3 -11.54 6.32 -11.31
N PHE A 4 -10.53 5.84 -10.59
CA PHE A 4 -10.62 4.81 -9.54
C PHE A 4 -11.64 5.12 -8.40
N CYS A 5 -12.37 6.23 -8.50
CA CYS A 5 -13.47 6.63 -7.64
C CYS A 5 -14.78 5.87 -7.92
N ASP A 6 -15.00 5.35 -9.14
CA ASP A 6 -16.29 4.75 -9.56
C ASP A 6 -16.52 3.31 -9.09
N ILE A 7 -15.52 2.71 -8.41
CA ILE A 7 -15.52 1.27 -8.11
C ILE A 7 -16.24 0.94 -6.79
N LEU A 8 -16.43 1.88 -5.86
CA LEU A 8 -17.01 1.56 -4.55
C LEU A 8 -18.53 1.71 -4.49
N PRO A 9 -19.30 0.62 -4.32
CA PRO A 9 -20.74 0.68 -4.18
C PRO A 9 -21.11 0.86 -2.71
N SER A 10 -21.23 2.11 -2.28
CA SER A 10 -22.22 2.41 -1.25
C SER A 10 -23.61 2.20 -1.83
N HIS A 11 -24.61 1.90 -1.01
CA HIS A 11 -26.01 1.90 -1.45
C HIS A 11 -26.36 3.14 -2.28
N LYS A 12 -25.83 4.31 -1.90
CA LYS A 12 -25.99 5.56 -2.66
C LYS A 12 -25.27 5.54 -4.02
N THR A 13 -23.97 5.23 -4.08
CA THR A 13 -23.23 5.25 -5.36
C THR A 13 -23.69 4.15 -6.33
N LEU A 14 -24.13 3.00 -5.81
CA LEU A 14 -24.78 1.99 -6.63
C LEU A 14 -26.12 2.47 -7.17
N HIS A 15 -26.93 3.12 -6.33
CA HIS A 15 -28.20 3.73 -6.73
C HIS A 15 -28.01 4.79 -7.80
N ASP A 16 -27.09 5.73 -7.59
CA ASP A 16 -26.74 6.79 -8.54
C ASP A 16 -26.30 6.19 -9.89
N ARG A 17 -25.49 5.12 -9.87
CA ARG A 17 -25.01 4.43 -11.08
C ARG A 17 -26.11 3.69 -11.83
N LEU A 18 -27.00 3.00 -11.11
CA LEU A 18 -28.13 2.30 -11.72
C LEU A 18 -29.17 3.27 -12.29
N THR A 19 -29.37 4.41 -11.61
CA THR A 19 -30.24 5.49 -12.07
C THR A 19 -29.65 6.16 -13.32
N ALA A 20 -28.35 6.47 -13.32
CA ALA A 20 -27.66 7.05 -14.47
C ALA A 20 -27.68 6.13 -15.71
N LYS A 21 -27.73 4.81 -15.51
CA LYS A 21 -27.88 3.81 -16.59
C LYS A 21 -29.34 3.55 -16.99
N GLY A 22 -30.32 4.17 -16.32
CA GLY A 22 -31.74 4.02 -16.62
C GLY A 22 -32.38 2.71 -16.14
N TYR A 23 -31.67 1.89 -15.34
CA TYR A 23 -32.21 0.60 -14.86
C TYR A 23 -33.22 0.76 -13.71
N ILE A 24 -33.15 1.86 -12.97
CA ILE A 24 -34.06 2.18 -11.86
C ILE A 24 -34.44 3.66 -11.92
N SER A 25 -35.64 3.98 -11.47
CA SER A 25 -36.19 5.35 -11.47
C SER A 25 -36.66 5.83 -10.09
N GLY A 26 -36.74 4.94 -9.09
CA GLY A 26 -37.17 5.28 -7.73
C GLY A 26 -36.01 5.73 -6.83
N GLY A 27 -36.33 6.19 -5.61
CA GLY A 27 -35.32 6.63 -4.63
C GLY A 27 -34.47 5.49 -4.04
N LEU A 28 -33.58 5.80 -3.09
CA LEU A 28 -32.69 4.81 -2.44
C LEU A 28 -33.45 3.62 -1.82
N SER A 29 -34.73 3.82 -1.46
CA SER A 29 -35.63 2.76 -0.98
C SER A 29 -35.75 1.58 -1.96
N THR A 30 -35.54 1.81 -3.25
CA THR A 30 -35.48 0.73 -4.25
C THR A 30 -34.35 -0.26 -3.96
N LEU A 31 -33.24 0.16 -3.35
CA LEU A 31 -32.14 -0.73 -2.95
C LEU A 31 -32.22 -1.25 -1.51
N SER A 32 -33.33 -0.98 -0.82
CA SER A 32 -33.47 -1.28 0.62
C SER A 32 -34.11 -2.65 0.92
N SER A 33 -34.45 -3.46 -0.09
CA SER A 33 -34.96 -4.82 0.14
C SER A 33 -33.89 -5.74 0.74
N SER A 34 -34.33 -6.70 1.55
CA SER A 34 -33.47 -7.69 2.24
C SER A 34 -32.51 -8.40 1.27
N GLU A 35 -33.05 -8.92 0.17
CA GLU A 35 -32.27 -9.66 -0.84
C GLU A 35 -31.23 -8.77 -1.52
N ARG A 36 -31.60 -7.53 -1.83
CA ARG A 36 -30.72 -6.58 -2.51
C ARG A 36 -29.60 -6.07 -1.58
N LYS A 37 -29.89 -5.88 -0.29
CA LYS A 37 -28.87 -5.60 0.74
C LYS A 37 -27.85 -6.74 0.85
N LYS A 38 -28.30 -7.99 0.86
CA LYS A 38 -27.41 -9.16 0.87
C LYS A 38 -26.48 -9.17 -0.35
N LEU A 39 -27.04 -8.95 -1.54
CA LEU A 39 -26.27 -8.95 -2.79
C LEU A 39 -25.22 -7.82 -2.82
N ILE A 40 -25.58 -6.63 -2.33
CA ILE A 40 -24.64 -5.50 -2.21
C ILE A 40 -23.51 -5.84 -1.23
N SER A 41 -23.82 -6.46 -0.09
CA SER A 41 -22.82 -6.87 0.90
C SER A 41 -21.86 -7.94 0.35
N LEU A 42 -22.37 -8.92 -0.39
CA LEU A 42 -21.55 -9.96 -1.04
C LEU A 42 -20.59 -9.35 -2.05
N TYR A 43 -21.09 -8.47 -2.92
CA TYR A 43 -20.25 -7.77 -3.88
C TYR A 43 -19.19 -6.90 -3.17
N MET A 44 -19.54 -6.21 -2.07
CA MET A 44 -18.56 -5.46 -1.30
C MET A 44 -17.46 -6.38 -0.71
N ALA A 45 -17.81 -7.57 -0.23
CA ALA A 45 -16.85 -8.53 0.29
C ALA A 45 -15.89 -9.03 -0.80
N GLU A 46 -16.40 -9.35 -2.00
CA GLU A 46 -15.58 -9.75 -3.16
C GLU A 46 -14.57 -8.68 -3.56
N GLN A 47 -14.96 -7.40 -3.51
CA GLN A 47 -14.07 -6.28 -3.82
C GLN A 47 -12.96 -6.08 -2.78
N ILE A 48 -13.19 -6.49 -1.53
CA ILE A 48 -12.23 -6.37 -0.43
C ILE A 48 -11.28 -7.58 -0.37
N LEU A 49 -11.72 -8.73 -0.87
CA LEU A 49 -10.95 -9.98 -0.89
C LEU A 49 -9.51 -9.84 -1.44
N PRO A 50 -9.25 -9.14 -2.57
CA PRO A 50 -7.87 -8.96 -3.06
C PRO A 50 -7.01 -8.03 -2.20
N LEU A 51 -7.60 -7.28 -1.25
CA LEU A 51 -6.87 -6.38 -0.35
C LEU A 51 -6.30 -7.09 0.88
N ASN A 52 -6.63 -8.37 1.09
CA ASN A 52 -6.14 -9.21 2.19
C ASN A 52 -6.19 -8.55 3.59
N LEU A 53 -7.27 -7.80 3.85
CA LEU A 53 -7.46 -7.02 5.08
C LEU A 53 -7.84 -7.91 6.26
N LYS A 54 -7.36 -7.59 7.47
CA LYS A 54 -7.81 -8.25 8.72
C LYS A 54 -9.25 -7.86 9.06
N ALA A 55 -9.97 -8.69 9.82
CA ALA A 55 -11.39 -8.48 10.14
C ALA A 55 -11.71 -7.08 10.71
N LYS A 56 -10.83 -6.53 11.57
CA LYS A 56 -10.96 -5.18 12.12
C LYS A 56 -10.84 -4.09 11.03
N GLU A 57 -9.96 -4.29 10.06
CA GLU A 57 -9.74 -3.38 8.93
C GLU A 57 -10.88 -3.46 7.91
N GLN A 58 -11.45 -4.65 7.70
CA GLN A 58 -12.66 -4.83 6.86
C GLN A 58 -13.86 -4.07 7.43
N GLN A 59 -14.13 -4.19 8.73
CA GLN A 59 -15.24 -3.49 9.38
C GLN A 59 -15.06 -1.97 9.37
N LEU A 60 -13.82 -1.50 9.49
CA LEU A 60 -13.46 -0.09 9.37
C LEU A 60 -13.57 0.41 7.92
N TYR A 61 -13.21 -0.40 6.92
CA TYR A 61 -13.36 -0.11 5.49
C TYR A 61 -14.83 0.11 5.09
N VAL A 62 -15.74 -0.76 5.58
CA VAL A 62 -17.19 -0.61 5.37
C VAL A 62 -17.73 0.72 5.94
N ASN A 63 -17.13 1.21 7.04
CA ASN A 63 -17.54 2.43 7.72
C ASN A 63 -17.03 3.75 7.09
N LYS A 64 -16.44 3.72 5.89
CA LYS A 64 -15.97 4.88 5.07
C LYS A 64 -14.95 5.84 5.71
N LYS A 65 -14.67 5.76 7.01
CA LYS A 65 -13.66 6.59 7.71
C LYS A 65 -12.22 6.18 7.40
N THR A 66 -12.01 5.02 6.78
CA THR A 66 -10.70 4.37 6.70
C THR A 66 -10.07 4.41 5.32
N ARG A 67 -10.80 4.65 4.23
CA ARG A 67 -10.20 4.68 2.88
C ARG A 67 -9.26 5.87 2.71
N GLN A 68 -9.68 7.07 3.11
CA GLN A 68 -8.81 8.25 3.07
C GLN A 68 -7.65 8.12 4.06
N ALA A 69 -7.89 7.59 5.26
CA ALA A 69 -6.84 7.33 6.24
C ALA A 69 -5.82 6.31 5.72
N LEU A 70 -6.26 5.19 5.12
CA LEU A 70 -5.40 4.17 4.51
C LEU A 70 -4.66 4.68 3.27
N THR A 71 -5.30 5.52 2.44
CA THR A 71 -4.62 6.16 1.31
C THR A 71 -3.55 7.12 1.80
N ASN A 72 -3.84 7.91 2.84
CA ASN A 72 -2.87 8.82 3.44
C ASN A 72 -1.71 8.05 4.11
N THR A 73 -1.99 6.97 4.84
CA THR A 73 -0.92 6.15 5.45
C THR A 73 -0.09 5.46 4.38
N ASN A 74 -0.69 4.90 3.32
CA ASN A 74 0.08 4.33 2.21
C ASN A 74 0.94 5.37 1.50
N LYS A 75 0.42 6.59 1.31
CA LYS A 75 1.20 7.70 0.74
C LYS A 75 2.39 8.04 1.64
N ASN A 76 2.17 8.19 2.94
CA ASN A 76 3.24 8.47 3.90
C ASN A 76 4.27 7.34 3.96
N LEU A 77 3.84 6.08 3.95
CA LEU A 77 4.74 4.92 3.94
C LEU A 77 5.60 4.88 2.68
N ARG A 78 5.04 5.23 1.51
CA ARG A 78 5.83 5.36 0.27
C ARG A 78 6.88 6.45 0.38
N THR A 79 6.50 7.62 0.88
CA THR A 79 7.45 8.73 1.11
C THR A 79 8.55 8.32 2.09
N GLN A 80 8.22 7.59 3.16
CA GLN A 80 9.23 7.07 4.10
C GLN A 80 10.17 6.05 3.44
N ILE A 81 9.65 5.19 2.56
CA ILE A 81 10.49 4.26 1.80
C ILE A 81 11.46 5.04 0.90
N ASP A 82 10.95 6.01 0.14
CA ASP A 82 11.79 6.84 -0.75
C ASP A 82 12.88 7.60 0.04
N GLU A 83 12.53 8.16 1.21
CA GLU A 83 13.47 8.84 2.09
C GLU A 83 14.53 7.88 2.66
N LEU A 84 14.12 6.70 3.13
CA LEU A 84 15.02 5.69 3.68
C LEU A 84 15.96 5.12 2.61
N GLU A 85 15.46 4.90 1.39
CA GLU A 85 16.28 4.47 0.26
C GLU A 85 17.32 5.53 -0.11
N SER A 86 16.93 6.81 -0.14
CA SER A 86 17.85 7.92 -0.36
C SER A 86 18.91 8.02 0.73
N GLN A 87 18.52 7.88 2.01
CA GLN A 87 19.46 7.90 3.13
C GLN A 87 20.42 6.72 3.09
N LEU A 88 19.93 5.51 2.77
CA LEU A 88 20.77 4.33 2.63
C LEU A 88 21.79 4.51 1.51
N HIS A 89 21.37 5.06 0.37
CA HIS A 89 22.27 5.36 -0.73
C HIS A 89 23.36 6.34 -0.30
N GLN A 90 22.98 7.48 0.29
CA GLN A 90 23.93 8.48 0.76
C GLN A 90 24.91 7.95 1.83
N ASN A 91 24.42 7.14 2.77
CA ASN A 91 25.26 6.50 3.77
C ASN A 91 26.23 5.52 3.13
N THR A 92 25.81 4.81 2.08
CA THR A 92 26.66 3.85 1.37
C THR A 92 27.80 4.57 0.64
N GLU A 93 27.50 5.64 -0.11
CA GLU A 93 28.51 6.47 -0.77
C GLU A 93 29.48 7.06 0.26
N THR A 94 28.96 7.64 1.34
CA THR A 94 29.79 8.21 2.42
C THR A 94 30.72 7.17 3.05
N LEU A 95 30.25 5.93 3.25
CA LEU A 95 31.09 4.85 3.77
C LEU A 95 32.18 4.44 2.78
N ILE A 96 31.88 4.44 1.47
CA ILE A 96 32.88 4.18 0.42
C ILE A 96 33.96 5.27 0.47
N ASP A 97 33.58 6.55 0.52
CA ASP A 97 34.53 7.67 0.61
C ASP A 97 35.44 7.54 1.85
N ILE A 98 34.86 7.19 3.01
CA ILE A 98 35.63 6.95 4.23
C ILE A 98 36.61 5.79 4.05
N ILE A 99 36.17 4.69 3.44
CA ILE A 99 37.02 3.52 3.18
C ILE A 99 38.19 3.92 2.27
N GLU A 100 37.93 4.69 1.21
CA GLU A 100 38.95 5.17 0.28
C GLU A 100 39.96 6.09 0.98
N GLU A 101 39.48 7.07 1.75
CA GLU A 101 40.36 7.97 2.51
C GLU A 101 41.24 7.21 3.51
N VAL A 102 40.69 6.20 4.20
CA VAL A 102 41.47 5.37 5.14
C VAL A 102 42.51 4.54 4.40
N LYS A 103 42.16 3.94 3.25
CA LYS A 103 43.10 3.18 2.40
C LYS A 103 44.23 4.07 1.87
N LEU A 104 43.94 5.32 1.51
CA LEU A 104 44.93 6.27 1.01
C LEU A 104 45.90 6.74 2.10
N ARG A 105 45.40 6.94 3.32
CA ARG A 105 46.18 7.54 4.43
C ARG A 105 46.85 6.52 5.35
N THR A 106 46.49 5.24 5.27
CA THR A 106 46.98 4.20 6.19
C THR A 106 47.32 2.90 5.47
N ASN A 107 48.26 2.12 6.02
CA ASN A 107 48.58 0.76 5.53
C ASN A 107 47.60 -0.31 6.05
N LEU A 108 46.42 0.09 6.47
CA LEU A 108 45.44 -0.81 7.06
C LEU A 108 44.81 -1.66 5.95
N LYS A 109 44.76 -2.99 6.13
CA LYS A 109 44.16 -3.91 5.15
C LYS A 109 42.63 -3.88 5.25
N VAL A 110 42.02 -2.74 4.93
CA VAL A 110 40.58 -2.49 5.09
C VAL A 110 39.73 -3.58 4.44
N ASP A 111 40.11 -4.07 3.25
CA ASP A 111 39.39 -5.15 2.55
C ASP A 111 39.30 -6.46 3.36
N HIS A 112 40.34 -6.79 4.13
CA HIS A 112 40.35 -7.98 4.98
C HIS A 112 39.40 -7.83 6.17
N LEU A 113 39.25 -6.60 6.69
CA LEU A 113 38.35 -6.30 7.80
C LEU A 113 36.89 -6.28 7.35
N LEU A 114 36.62 -5.87 6.11
CA LEU A 114 35.26 -5.80 5.57
C LEU A 114 34.76 -7.15 5.04
N ALA A 115 35.65 -8.02 4.55
CA ALA A 115 35.30 -9.31 3.96
C ALA A 115 34.31 -10.16 4.80
N PRO A 116 34.46 -10.31 6.14
CA PRO A 116 33.53 -11.09 6.96
C PRO A 116 32.08 -10.54 6.97
N HIS A 117 31.93 -9.22 6.80
CA HIS A 117 30.65 -8.53 6.88
C HIS A 117 29.97 -8.39 5.50
N LEU A 118 30.76 -8.38 4.42
CA LEU A 118 30.24 -8.29 3.05
C LEU A 118 29.85 -9.65 2.47
N LEU A 119 30.53 -10.74 2.86
CA LEU A 119 30.31 -12.08 2.29
C LEU A 119 29.16 -12.86 2.94
N LYS A 120 28.68 -12.44 4.12
CA LYS A 120 27.66 -13.18 4.88
C LYS A 120 26.29 -13.20 4.19
N LYS A 121 25.98 -12.18 3.37
CA LYS A 121 24.71 -12.09 2.60
C LYS A 121 24.67 -13.01 1.38
N TYR A 122 25.83 -13.37 0.80
CA TYR A 122 25.91 -14.26 -0.36
C TYR A 122 25.85 -15.75 0.01
N LEU A 123 26.17 -16.10 1.25
CA LEU A 123 26.14 -17.49 1.72
C LEU A 123 24.79 -17.92 2.33
N SER A 124 23.92 -16.97 2.72
CA SER A 124 22.62 -17.28 3.35
C SER A 124 21.49 -17.61 2.38
N PHE A 125 21.75 -17.59 1.06
CA PHE A 125 20.77 -17.89 -0.01
C PHE A 125 20.99 -19.25 -0.69
N LYS A 126 21.70 -20.17 -0.02
CA LYS A 126 21.92 -21.53 -0.53
C LYS A 126 21.12 -22.57 0.24
#